data_AF-D4BJK7-F1
#
_entry.id   AF-D4BJK7-F1
#
_cell.length_a   1.000
_cell.length_b   1.000
_cell.length_c   1.000
_cell.angle_alpha   90.00
_cell.angle_beta   90.00
_cell.angle_gamma   90.00
#
_symmetry.space_group_name_H-M   'P 1'
#
loop_
_entity.id
_entity.type
_entity.pdbx_description
1 polymer ?
#
loop_
_entity_poly.entity_id
_entity_poly.type
_entity_poly.pdbx_seq_one_letter_code
_entity_poly.pdbx_strand_id
1 'polypeptide(L)'
;MIRSVLAISITLALGQQAAYAACTAYPDASCFTGNGPQTITDSGVNTPSYMVSSNDDAASLTLSDSVVDNSAGTMRYGVEVYGNTGASLVATNDTITGQTSVLTDNGDVNVDINNSQLSANGAKSSKGWVTALDVSNDSTTGTTNVTIENGSQITDDVVVYANAAASLNIDDSVINGAISLSAFGDVSDVTTANISNSTIASSSAQPSVLVEGVGDVNVAISHTTITQTGAAQNESSVLAVSDDSDANLSITDSSLQNGAYVYAYQGNSNLDIADSSILGGAYAEITGGNAAINIVNSQIGPADTSSSYTVLASSSGNAASVNIENSTVDGNVGAQALGDESAQGLSQGSSVVSLSQGSTVNGYIYALGIDNTINIDDATLNGNIYTGDDYHDGDTGTVNTTINLSNTAYRDDIKSEDDPSLTDNLAININDGAEIGGLTEDSSQKITGYDNVDVSLNYLNSDEINQVRTLPTDITTLDHTTYFYISNDENVQLDGGSATGGTLPAVRSGSYLLNNVSYATQKTSSDDDGSTYAVAFYTQNGKPGPLPDNGGNTPDDGGDTPDDGGDTPPSSDNVVNDI
;
A
#
# COMPACT_ATOMS: atom_id res chain seq x y z
N MET A 1 15.63 1.40 -4.42
CA MET A 1 16.47 2.29 -5.27
C MET A 1 16.53 3.66 -4.59
N ILE A 2 17.37 4.62 -5.01
CA ILE A 2 17.66 5.90 -4.31
C ILE A 2 18.61 5.77 -3.11
N ARG A 3 19.89 6.05 -3.34
CA ARG A 3 20.82 6.61 -2.35
C ARG A 3 21.68 7.65 -3.05
N SER A 4 21.50 8.94 -2.74
CA SER A 4 22.49 10.03 -2.83
C SER A 4 21.87 11.41 -2.59
N VAL A 5 21.36 11.70 -1.39
CA VAL A 5 21.21 13.09 -0.93
C VAL A 5 22.47 13.46 -0.15
N LEU A 6 23.53 13.78 -0.90
CA LEU A 6 24.73 14.39 -0.33
C LEU A 6 24.40 15.86 -0.02
N ALA A 7 24.01 16.16 1.21
CA ALA A 7 23.61 17.51 1.63
C ALA A 7 24.71 18.55 1.35
N ILE A 8 24.34 19.65 0.68
CA ILE A 8 25.26 20.69 0.21
C ILE A 8 25.14 21.93 1.11
N SER A 9 26.11 22.15 1.99
CA SER A 9 26.20 23.31 2.90
C SER A 9 26.59 24.63 2.20
N ILE A 10 26.16 24.87 0.95
CA ILE A 10 26.56 26.03 0.13
C ILE A 10 25.43 27.09 0.03
N THR A 11 24.20 26.75 0.43
CA THR A 11 23.00 27.54 0.13
C THR A 11 22.91 28.88 0.90
N LEU A 12 23.22 28.90 2.20
CA LEU A 12 22.86 30.00 3.10
C LEU A 12 23.81 31.21 3.04
N ALA A 13 25.09 30.95 2.77
CA ALA A 13 26.09 32.01 2.55
C ALA A 13 25.76 32.90 1.34
N LEU A 14 24.88 32.43 0.43
CA LEU A 14 24.33 33.21 -0.66
C LEU A 14 23.07 33.98 -0.27
N GLY A 15 22.28 33.50 0.71
CA GLY A 15 21.09 34.19 1.24
C GLY A 15 21.45 35.55 1.84
N GLN A 16 22.37 35.60 2.82
CA GLN A 16 22.83 36.87 3.41
C GLN A 16 23.38 37.87 2.37
N GLN A 17 24.09 37.41 1.34
CA GLN A 17 24.61 38.29 0.29
C GLN A 17 23.52 38.74 -0.70
N ALA A 18 22.57 37.87 -1.04
CA ALA A 18 21.43 38.22 -1.89
C ALA A 18 20.52 39.25 -1.21
N ALA A 19 20.18 39.01 0.06
CA ALA A 19 19.43 39.89 0.93
C ALA A 19 19.96 41.34 0.93
N TYR A 20 21.24 41.51 1.28
CA TYR A 20 21.87 42.83 1.35
C TYR A 20 22.11 43.48 -0.02
N ALA A 21 22.35 42.67 -1.07
CA ALA A 21 22.50 43.16 -2.44
C ALA A 21 21.16 43.61 -3.05
N ALA A 22 20.06 42.91 -2.76
CA ALA A 22 18.72 43.22 -3.26
C ALA A 22 18.25 44.62 -2.78
N CYS A 23 18.29 44.86 -1.46
CA CYS A 23 17.88 46.14 -0.88
C CYS A 23 18.72 47.36 -1.31
N THR A 24 19.90 47.15 -1.90
CA THR A 24 20.73 48.23 -2.46
C THR A 24 20.61 48.38 -3.97
N ALA A 25 20.08 47.37 -4.68
CA ALA A 25 19.88 47.38 -6.12
C ALA A 25 18.48 47.88 -6.55
N TYR A 26 17.47 47.75 -5.69
CA TYR A 26 16.06 47.98 -6.04
C TYR A 26 15.39 49.05 -5.17
N PRO A 27 15.28 50.31 -5.65
CA PRO A 27 14.80 51.44 -4.85
C PRO A 27 13.30 51.43 -4.56
N ASP A 28 12.54 50.56 -5.24
CA ASP A 28 11.08 50.43 -5.08
C ASP A 28 10.69 49.30 -4.11
N ALA A 29 11.66 48.61 -3.49
CA ALA A 29 11.44 47.52 -2.54
C ALA A 29 11.23 48.03 -1.09
N SER A 30 10.30 47.42 -0.36
CA SER A 30 10.11 47.69 1.08
C SER A 30 11.08 46.86 1.91
N CYS A 31 12.24 47.44 2.25
CA CYS A 31 13.36 46.75 2.92
C CYS A 31 13.59 47.19 4.37
N PHE A 32 13.59 46.23 5.29
CA PHE A 32 13.87 46.41 6.71
C PHE A 32 15.03 45.51 7.14
N THR A 33 16.26 46.04 7.10
CA THR A 33 17.48 45.27 7.42
C THR A 33 18.20 45.88 8.62
N GLY A 34 18.62 45.08 9.60
CA GLY A 34 19.26 45.60 10.81
C GLY A 34 20.11 44.61 11.58
N ASN A 35 20.78 45.15 12.61
CA ASN A 35 21.35 44.38 13.70
C ASN A 35 20.41 44.52 14.91
N GLY A 36 20.20 43.44 15.64
CA GLY A 36 19.12 43.30 16.64
C GLY A 36 17.82 42.76 16.02
N PRO A 37 16.84 42.37 16.86
CA PRO A 37 15.61 41.74 16.38
C PRO A 37 14.82 42.68 15.46
N GLN A 38 14.35 42.16 14.33
CA GLN A 38 13.43 42.88 13.45
C GLN A 38 12.01 42.34 13.65
N THR A 39 11.04 43.23 13.83
CA THR A 39 9.63 42.87 13.94
C THR A 39 8.80 43.93 13.24
N ILE A 40 8.13 43.54 12.17
CA ILE A 40 7.38 44.44 11.28
C ILE A 40 5.93 43.95 11.23
N THR A 41 4.98 44.88 11.34
CA THR A 41 3.55 44.60 11.29
C THR A 41 2.87 45.68 10.48
N ASP A 42 2.42 45.34 9.27
CA ASP A 42 1.87 46.28 8.29
C ASP A 42 0.53 45.77 7.74
N SER A 43 -0.24 46.67 7.13
CA SER A 43 -1.56 46.38 6.57
C SER A 43 -1.88 47.28 5.39
N GLY A 44 -2.58 46.75 4.37
CA GLY A 44 -2.97 47.49 3.18
C GLY A 44 -1.79 47.95 2.32
N VAL A 45 -0.66 47.24 2.37
CA VAL A 45 0.55 47.57 1.61
C VAL A 45 0.32 47.26 0.13
N ASN A 46 0.85 48.11 -0.75
CA ASN A 46 0.94 47.84 -2.18
C ASN A 46 2.37 48.15 -2.63
N THR A 47 3.15 47.11 -2.89
CA THR A 47 4.59 47.19 -3.17
C THR A 47 4.99 46.09 -4.16
N PRO A 48 6.03 46.27 -5.00
CA PRO A 48 6.55 45.17 -5.81
C PRO A 48 7.25 44.08 -4.97
N SER A 49 7.63 44.37 -3.72
CA SER A 49 8.36 43.42 -2.86
C SER A 49 8.43 43.88 -1.41
N TYR A 50 8.52 42.91 -0.49
CA TYR A 50 8.61 43.16 0.96
C TYR A 50 9.71 42.29 1.58
N MET A 51 10.62 42.89 2.35
CA MET A 51 11.77 42.17 2.90
C MET A 51 12.12 42.61 4.32
N VAL A 52 12.31 41.62 5.21
CA VAL A 52 12.73 41.83 6.61
C VAL A 52 13.94 40.94 6.92
N SER A 53 15.06 41.52 7.36
CA SER A 53 16.22 40.74 7.77
C SER A 53 16.94 41.22 9.04
N SER A 54 17.31 40.27 9.90
CA SER A 54 18.20 40.46 11.06
C SER A 54 19.49 39.67 10.88
N ASN A 55 20.64 40.33 11.07
CA ASN A 55 21.95 39.71 10.87
C ASN A 55 22.43 38.85 12.05
N ASP A 56 21.89 39.09 13.25
CA ASP A 56 22.39 38.57 14.52
C ASP A 56 21.30 38.04 15.46
N ASP A 57 20.03 38.43 15.25
CA ASP A 57 18.86 38.06 16.06
C ASP A 57 17.71 37.53 15.18
N ALA A 58 16.50 37.41 15.74
CA ALA A 58 15.31 36.94 15.03
C ALA A 58 14.68 38.02 14.10
N ALA A 59 13.97 37.58 13.07
CA ALA A 59 13.18 38.42 12.18
C ALA A 59 11.71 37.96 12.11
N SER A 60 10.78 38.89 12.17
CA SER A 60 9.34 38.60 12.10
C SER A 60 8.61 39.64 11.24
N LEU A 61 7.71 39.15 10.39
CA LEU A 61 6.84 39.93 9.53
C LEU A 61 5.39 39.49 9.71
N THR A 62 4.50 40.45 9.94
CA THR A 62 3.05 40.28 9.83
C THR A 62 2.54 41.22 8.74
N LEU A 63 1.92 40.65 7.71
CA LEU A 63 1.18 41.37 6.67
C LEU A 63 -0.31 41.07 6.80
N SER A 64 -1.12 42.00 6.31
CA SER A 64 -2.57 41.83 6.22
C SER A 64 -3.20 42.72 5.15
N ASP A 65 -4.25 42.24 4.50
CA ASP A 65 -5.03 42.96 3.47
C ASP A 65 -4.14 43.62 2.37
N SER A 66 -2.97 43.05 2.07
CA SER A 66 -1.91 43.65 1.26
C SER A 66 -1.72 42.96 -0.10
N VAL A 67 -1.11 43.69 -1.04
CA VAL A 67 -0.73 43.19 -2.37
C VAL A 67 0.76 43.39 -2.57
N VAL A 68 1.49 42.29 -2.73
CA VAL A 68 2.93 42.28 -3.01
C VAL A 68 3.15 41.67 -4.39
N ASP A 69 3.37 42.51 -5.41
CA ASP A 69 3.33 42.08 -6.82
C ASP A 69 4.67 42.30 -7.55
N ASN A 70 5.51 41.26 -7.56
CA ASN A 70 6.77 41.24 -8.28
C ASN A 70 6.62 40.80 -9.76
N SER A 71 5.41 40.83 -10.35
CA SER A 71 5.18 40.44 -11.76
C SER A 71 5.98 41.29 -12.77
N ALA A 72 6.34 42.52 -12.40
CA ALA A 72 7.08 43.46 -13.23
C ALA A 72 8.58 43.62 -12.83
N GLY A 73 9.05 42.94 -11.78
CA GLY A 73 10.39 43.16 -11.22
C GLY A 73 11.47 42.21 -11.74
N THR A 74 12.68 42.37 -11.19
CA THR A 74 13.84 41.49 -11.47
C THR A 74 14.35 40.78 -10.22
N MET A 75 13.62 40.87 -9.10
CA MET A 75 13.89 40.08 -7.89
C MET A 75 13.23 38.71 -7.99
N ARG A 76 13.74 37.73 -7.24
CA ARG A 76 13.12 36.39 -7.20
C ARG A 76 11.92 36.32 -6.24
N TYR A 77 11.98 37.08 -5.17
CA TYR A 77 11.03 37.00 -4.06
C TYR A 77 9.98 38.11 -4.14
N GLY A 78 8.73 37.77 -3.80
CA GLY A 78 7.72 38.74 -3.41
C GLY A 78 7.93 39.15 -1.96
N VAL A 79 8.03 38.15 -1.07
CA VAL A 79 8.29 38.32 0.37
C VAL A 79 9.51 37.53 0.81
N GLU A 80 10.43 38.14 1.56
CA GLU A 80 11.58 37.44 2.17
C GLU A 80 11.74 37.83 3.66
N VAL A 81 11.74 36.83 4.54
CA VAL A 81 12.03 36.97 5.98
C VAL A 81 13.26 36.15 6.32
N TYR A 82 14.34 36.81 6.76
CA TYR A 82 15.58 36.14 7.20
C TYR A 82 15.97 36.57 8.62
N GLY A 83 16.03 35.63 9.55
CA GLY A 83 16.56 35.86 10.90
C GLY A 83 17.72 34.94 11.20
N ASN A 84 18.68 35.38 11.99
CA ASN A 84 19.81 34.54 12.42
C ASN A 84 19.46 33.64 13.63
N THR A 85 18.47 34.02 14.45
CA THR A 85 18.04 33.25 15.64
C THR A 85 16.53 32.94 15.66
N GLY A 86 15.93 32.82 14.48
CA GLY A 86 14.52 32.50 14.27
C GLY A 86 13.86 33.41 13.24
N ALA A 87 12.91 32.87 12.49
CA ALA A 87 12.19 33.60 11.45
C ALA A 87 10.68 33.37 11.56
N SER A 88 9.86 34.41 11.31
CA SER A 88 8.42 34.24 11.31
C SER A 88 7.69 35.11 10.29
N LEU A 89 6.71 34.52 9.62
CA LEU A 89 5.80 35.18 8.70
C LEU A 89 4.36 34.89 9.10
N VAL A 90 3.53 35.93 9.15
CA VAL A 90 2.07 35.82 9.19
C VAL A 90 1.54 36.63 8.01
N ALA A 91 0.76 36.00 7.14
CA ALA A 91 0.08 36.64 6.01
C ALA A 91 -1.43 36.40 6.14
N THR A 92 -2.25 37.44 5.96
CA THR A 92 -3.71 37.35 6.20
C THR A 92 -4.49 38.20 5.20
N ASN A 93 -5.34 37.57 4.38
CA ASN A 93 -6.03 38.23 3.25
C ASN A 93 -5.06 38.86 2.22
N ASP A 94 -3.82 38.37 2.13
CA ASP A 94 -2.79 38.94 1.27
C ASP A 94 -2.79 38.32 -0.13
N THR A 95 -2.30 39.06 -1.13
CA THR A 95 -2.00 38.55 -2.47
C THR A 95 -0.53 38.78 -2.80
N ILE A 96 0.23 37.69 -2.93
CA ILE A 96 1.69 37.70 -3.13
C ILE A 96 2.02 37.04 -4.47
N THR A 97 2.64 37.81 -5.36
CA THR A 97 3.14 37.37 -6.66
C THR A 97 4.67 37.48 -6.68
N GLY A 98 5.33 36.35 -6.90
CA GLY A 98 6.75 36.14 -6.62
C GLY A 98 6.95 35.25 -5.40
N GLN A 99 8.08 34.53 -5.34
CA GLN A 99 8.37 33.57 -4.29
C GLN A 99 8.26 34.17 -2.87
N THR A 100 7.59 33.48 -1.96
CA THR A 100 7.62 33.79 -0.52
C THR A 100 8.68 32.92 0.15
N SER A 101 9.63 33.54 0.85
CA SER A 101 10.74 32.83 1.50
C SER A 101 10.87 33.18 2.99
N VAL A 102 11.01 32.16 3.83
CA VAL A 102 11.22 32.31 5.28
C VAL A 102 12.38 31.42 5.71
N LEU A 103 13.46 32.06 6.17
CA LEU A 103 14.79 31.44 6.25
C LEU A 103 15.44 31.72 7.61
N THR A 104 16.04 30.71 8.26
CA THR A 104 16.88 30.91 9.44
C THR A 104 18.06 29.96 9.53
N ASP A 105 19.18 30.45 10.10
CA ASP A 105 20.38 29.65 10.39
C ASP A 105 20.36 29.03 11.80
N ASN A 106 19.61 29.60 12.75
CA ASN A 106 19.40 29.05 14.10
C ASN A 106 18.00 29.40 14.64
N GLY A 107 17.44 28.57 15.53
CA GLY A 107 16.17 28.87 16.21
C GLY A 107 14.93 28.46 15.41
N ASP A 108 13.76 28.84 15.91
CA ASP A 108 12.48 28.38 15.36
C ASP A 108 12.05 29.15 14.10
N VAL A 109 11.37 28.45 13.19
CA VAL A 109 10.65 29.03 12.05
C VAL A 109 9.15 28.83 12.23
N ASN A 110 8.37 29.90 12.10
CA ASN A 110 6.91 29.85 12.22
C ASN A 110 6.24 30.64 11.09
N VAL A 111 5.53 29.94 10.20
CA VAL A 111 4.82 30.51 9.04
C VAL A 111 3.32 30.25 9.15
N ASP A 112 2.52 31.29 8.99
CA ASP A 112 1.05 31.25 9.01
C ASP A 112 0.52 31.99 7.78
N ILE A 113 -0.18 31.26 6.91
CA ILE A 113 -0.78 31.77 5.66
C ILE A 113 -2.29 31.57 5.75
N ASN A 114 -3.02 32.65 6.02
CA ASN A 114 -4.46 32.62 6.30
C ASN A 114 -5.25 33.39 5.22
N ASN A 115 -6.22 32.75 4.58
CA ASN A 115 -7.06 33.33 3.50
C ASN A 115 -6.26 34.12 2.44
N SER A 116 -5.07 33.64 2.08
CA SER A 116 -4.10 34.39 1.26
C SER A 116 -3.76 33.68 -0.04
N GLN A 117 -3.31 34.43 -1.04
CA GLN A 117 -2.95 33.93 -2.36
C GLN A 117 -1.44 34.07 -2.60
N LEU A 118 -0.73 32.96 -2.82
CA LEU A 118 0.71 32.94 -3.09
C LEU A 118 0.97 32.34 -4.48
N SER A 119 1.81 32.99 -5.28
CA SER A 119 2.20 32.51 -6.61
C SER A 119 3.68 32.79 -6.90
N ALA A 120 4.37 31.85 -7.55
CA ALA A 120 5.82 31.95 -7.77
C ALA A 120 6.20 32.91 -8.91
N ASN A 121 5.30 33.14 -9.88
CA ASN A 121 5.59 33.84 -11.14
C ASN A 121 6.84 33.28 -11.87
N GLY A 122 7.06 31.96 -11.81
CA GLY A 122 8.22 31.30 -12.40
C GLY A 122 9.55 31.50 -11.64
N ALA A 123 9.55 32.13 -10.46
CA ALA A 123 10.71 32.20 -9.58
C ALA A 123 11.10 30.79 -9.10
N LYS A 124 12.41 30.53 -9.03
CA LYS A 124 12.95 29.23 -8.63
C LYS A 124 13.62 29.28 -7.26
N SER A 125 13.28 28.31 -6.42
CA SER A 125 13.89 28.04 -5.12
C SER A 125 15.41 27.85 -5.22
N SER A 126 16.06 27.84 -4.06
CA SER A 126 17.47 27.46 -3.94
C SER A 126 17.80 26.09 -4.57
N LYS A 127 16.81 25.18 -4.60
CA LYS A 127 16.88 23.81 -5.19
C LYS A 127 16.42 23.76 -6.66
N GLY A 128 16.00 24.90 -7.24
CA GLY A 128 15.70 25.05 -8.67
C GLY A 128 14.25 24.75 -9.09
N TRP A 129 13.34 24.54 -8.13
CA TRP A 129 11.91 24.25 -8.31
C TRP A 129 11.12 25.56 -8.37
N VAL A 130 9.98 25.61 -9.07
CA VAL A 130 9.16 26.83 -9.10
C VAL A 130 8.25 26.83 -7.88
N THR A 131 8.63 27.60 -6.87
CA THR A 131 8.03 27.55 -5.52
C THR A 131 7.33 28.85 -5.18
N ALA A 132 6.07 28.77 -4.76
CA ALA A 132 5.35 29.91 -4.23
C ALA A 132 5.70 30.14 -2.75
N LEU A 133 6.00 29.08 -2.00
CA LEU A 133 6.48 29.12 -0.61
C LEU A 133 7.74 28.25 -0.44
N ASP A 134 8.82 28.82 0.09
CA ASP A 134 10.12 28.17 0.34
C ASP A 134 10.58 28.48 1.78
N VAL A 135 10.49 27.49 2.66
CA VAL A 135 10.81 27.60 4.09
C VAL A 135 12.06 26.78 4.39
N SER A 136 13.10 27.39 4.96
CA SER A 136 14.35 26.71 5.34
C SER A 136 14.73 27.02 6.78
N ASN A 137 14.89 25.99 7.59
CA ASN A 137 15.47 26.08 8.92
C ASN A 137 16.73 25.22 9.01
N ASP A 138 17.88 25.87 9.07
CA ASP A 138 19.15 25.17 9.15
C ASP A 138 19.64 24.92 10.58
N SER A 139 18.83 25.30 11.58
CA SER A 139 19.06 24.98 12.99
C SER A 139 18.88 23.49 13.26
N THR A 140 19.88 22.88 13.92
CA THR A 140 19.79 21.49 14.41
C THR A 140 19.06 21.35 15.76
N THR A 141 18.38 22.40 16.21
CA THR A 141 17.66 22.43 17.51
C THR A 141 16.39 23.28 17.49
N GLY A 142 16.11 23.96 16.38
CA GLY A 142 14.96 24.85 16.22
C GLY A 142 13.85 24.14 15.45
N THR A 143 12.60 24.36 15.86
CA THR A 143 11.44 23.73 15.23
C THR A 143 10.99 24.50 13.98
N THR A 144 10.35 23.83 13.04
CA THR A 144 9.76 24.47 11.85
C THR A 144 8.27 24.19 11.79
N ASN A 145 7.44 25.21 11.94
CA ASN A 145 5.98 25.09 11.88
C ASN A 145 5.45 25.92 10.71
N VAL A 146 4.70 25.30 9.81
CA VAL A 146 4.05 25.95 8.67
C VAL A 146 2.57 25.62 8.70
N THR A 147 1.71 26.64 8.66
CA THR A 147 0.26 26.52 8.59
C THR A 147 -0.27 27.28 7.38
N ILE A 148 -1.14 26.64 6.60
CA ILE A 148 -1.82 27.22 5.43
C ILE A 148 -3.32 26.93 5.58
N GLU A 149 -4.15 27.95 5.78
CA GLU A 149 -5.53 27.76 6.21
C GLU A 149 -6.54 28.77 5.64
N ASN A 150 -7.84 28.49 5.86
CA ASN A 150 -8.99 29.37 5.64
C ASN A 150 -9.15 29.87 4.19
N GLY A 151 -9.22 28.97 3.21
CA GLY A 151 -9.44 29.33 1.80
C GLY A 151 -8.19 29.78 1.06
N SER A 152 -6.99 29.57 1.63
CA SER A 152 -5.72 29.96 1.02
C SER A 152 -5.45 29.24 -0.30
N GLN A 153 -4.82 29.94 -1.24
CA GLN A 153 -4.56 29.44 -2.60
C GLN A 153 -3.09 29.60 -2.94
N ILE A 154 -2.44 28.49 -3.26
CA ILE A 154 -1.03 28.46 -3.69
C ILE A 154 -0.99 27.92 -5.11
N THR A 155 -0.38 28.66 -6.05
CA THR A 155 -0.43 28.32 -7.49
C THR A 155 0.76 27.52 -8.02
N ASP A 156 1.74 27.25 -7.16
CA ASP A 156 3.00 26.56 -7.48
C ASP A 156 3.45 25.75 -6.24
N ASP A 157 4.66 25.20 -6.25
CA ASP A 157 5.12 24.27 -5.20
C ASP A 157 5.26 24.92 -3.80
N VAL A 158 5.02 24.11 -2.77
CA VAL A 158 5.31 24.40 -1.36
C VAL A 158 6.49 23.53 -0.92
N VAL A 159 7.58 24.17 -0.48
CA VAL A 159 8.78 23.47 -0.01
C VAL A 159 9.11 23.91 1.42
N VAL A 160 9.27 22.93 2.30
CA VAL A 160 9.68 23.09 3.69
C VAL A 160 10.88 22.19 3.96
N TYR A 161 11.97 22.78 4.40
CA TYR A 161 13.22 22.09 4.72
C TYR A 161 13.65 22.44 6.14
N ALA A 162 13.99 21.42 6.93
CA ALA A 162 14.48 21.59 8.30
C ALA A 162 15.66 20.66 8.60
N ASN A 163 16.58 21.10 9.46
CA ASN A 163 17.63 20.25 10.06
C ASN A 163 17.23 19.77 11.48
N ALA A 164 15.93 19.77 11.82
CA ALA A 164 15.33 19.39 13.10
C ALA A 164 13.81 19.17 12.92
N ALA A 165 13.06 18.86 14.00
CA ALA A 165 11.62 18.58 13.96
C ALA A 165 10.78 19.63 13.20
N ALA A 166 9.83 19.15 12.39
CA ALA A 166 9.05 19.99 11.48
C ALA A 166 7.58 19.56 11.37
N SER A 167 6.68 20.54 11.27
CA SER A 167 5.24 20.37 11.10
C SER A 167 4.71 21.23 9.95
N LEU A 168 3.93 20.61 9.06
CA LEU A 168 3.14 21.28 8.03
C LEU A 168 1.65 20.97 8.26
N ASN A 169 0.83 22.01 8.38
CA ASN A 169 -0.62 21.89 8.51
C ASN A 169 -1.28 22.65 7.36
N ILE A 170 -2.14 21.97 6.59
CA ILE A 170 -2.89 22.57 5.48
C ILE A 170 -4.37 22.25 5.70
N ASP A 171 -5.22 23.26 5.85
CA ASP A 171 -6.66 23.09 6.03
C ASP A 171 -7.45 24.02 5.08
N ASP A 172 -8.60 23.56 4.59
CA ASP A 172 -9.52 24.36 3.75
C ASP A 172 -8.81 25.13 2.61
N SER A 173 -7.86 24.50 1.92
CA SER A 173 -6.92 25.21 1.02
C SER A 173 -6.77 24.55 -0.36
N VAL A 174 -6.30 25.32 -1.34
CA VAL A 174 -6.08 24.85 -2.73
C VAL A 174 -4.62 25.04 -3.13
N ILE A 175 -3.93 23.94 -3.42
CA ILE A 175 -2.51 23.91 -3.81
C ILE A 175 -2.40 23.38 -5.24
N ASN A 176 -1.98 24.21 -6.20
CA ASN A 176 -1.78 23.83 -7.60
C ASN A 176 -0.29 23.56 -7.90
N GLY A 177 0.34 22.77 -7.03
CA GLY A 177 1.75 22.42 -7.07
C GLY A 177 2.02 21.17 -6.23
N ALA A 178 3.28 20.75 -6.19
CA ALA A 178 3.73 19.70 -5.27
C ALA A 178 4.01 20.27 -3.87
N ILE A 179 3.84 19.43 -2.86
CA ILE A 179 4.21 19.71 -1.47
C ILE A 179 5.41 18.83 -1.12
N SER A 180 6.48 19.44 -0.59
CA SER A 180 7.65 18.73 -0.07
C SER A 180 7.98 19.23 1.33
N LEU A 181 7.96 18.32 2.30
CA LEU A 181 8.41 18.54 3.67
C LEU A 181 9.55 17.55 3.95
N SER A 182 10.77 18.05 4.17
CA SER A 182 11.92 17.19 4.50
C SER A 182 12.61 17.69 5.77
N ALA A 183 12.79 16.81 6.77
CA ALA A 183 13.44 17.12 8.05
C ALA A 183 14.61 16.18 8.38
N PHE A 184 15.84 16.66 8.19
CA PHE A 184 17.08 15.88 8.31
C PHE A 184 17.82 16.14 9.63
N GLY A 185 17.06 16.12 10.73
CA GLY A 185 17.58 16.28 12.09
C GLY A 185 18.10 14.98 12.73
N ASP A 186 17.96 14.88 14.04
CA ASP A 186 18.29 13.67 14.80
C ASP A 186 17.12 12.66 14.76
N VAL A 187 17.39 11.38 15.04
CA VAL A 187 16.37 10.30 15.09
C VAL A 187 15.24 10.51 16.12
N SER A 188 15.38 11.48 17.03
CA SER A 188 14.34 11.87 17.98
C SER A 188 13.41 12.98 17.48
N ASP A 189 13.72 13.58 16.33
CA ASP A 189 12.88 14.60 15.71
C ASP A 189 11.70 13.98 14.98
N VAL A 190 10.52 14.59 15.10
CA VAL A 190 9.30 14.13 14.44
C VAL A 190 8.99 15.04 13.25
N THR A 191 8.68 14.43 12.11
CA THR A 191 8.18 15.11 10.92
C THR A 191 6.68 14.86 10.82
N THR A 192 5.87 15.91 10.76
CA THR A 192 4.41 15.77 10.71
C THR A 192 3.80 16.59 9.57
N ALA A 193 2.95 15.96 8.76
CA ALA A 193 2.13 16.65 7.77
C ALA A 193 0.65 16.32 7.99
N ASN A 194 -0.17 17.32 8.29
CA ASN A 194 -1.62 17.20 8.35
C ASN A 194 -2.23 17.97 7.19
N ILE A 195 -3.02 17.32 6.35
CA ILE A 195 -3.70 17.94 5.21
C ILE A 195 -5.19 17.58 5.29
N SER A 196 -6.04 18.58 5.49
CA SER A 196 -7.48 18.43 5.67
C SER A 196 -8.29 19.35 4.76
N ASN A 197 -9.49 18.90 4.38
CA ASN A 197 -10.49 19.70 3.65
C ASN A 197 -9.97 20.40 2.37
N SER A 198 -8.93 19.85 1.74
CA SER A 198 -8.11 20.59 0.76
C SER A 198 -8.15 19.96 -0.63
N THR A 199 -7.68 20.71 -1.63
CA THR A 199 -7.47 20.21 -2.99
C THR A 199 -6.02 20.42 -3.40
N ILE A 200 -5.36 19.35 -3.83
CA ILE A 200 -3.99 19.37 -4.35
C ILE A 200 -4.02 18.93 -5.81
N ALA A 201 -3.42 19.73 -6.69
CA ALA A 201 -3.37 19.48 -8.13
C ALA A 201 -1.94 19.68 -8.64
N SER A 202 -1.20 18.58 -8.80
CA SER A 202 0.19 18.62 -9.27
C SER A 202 0.30 18.21 -10.75
N SER A 203 1.13 18.94 -11.50
CA SER A 203 1.62 18.51 -12.82
C SER A 203 3.03 17.93 -12.75
N SER A 204 3.58 17.78 -11.54
CA SER A 204 4.91 17.25 -11.31
C SER A 204 5.03 15.79 -11.73
N ALA A 205 6.23 15.41 -12.15
CA ALA A 205 6.64 14.02 -12.29
C ALA A 205 7.04 13.39 -10.94
N GLN A 206 7.02 14.16 -9.84
CA GLN A 206 7.27 13.70 -8.46
C GLN A 206 5.94 13.58 -7.69
N PRO A 207 5.90 12.93 -6.51
CA PRO A 207 4.69 12.82 -5.71
C PRO A 207 4.04 14.19 -5.46
N SER A 208 2.71 14.21 -5.41
CA SER A 208 1.98 15.46 -5.13
C SER A 208 2.19 15.92 -3.68
N VAL A 209 2.41 14.96 -2.77
CA VAL A 209 2.84 15.19 -1.39
C VAL A 209 4.02 14.26 -1.10
N LEU A 210 5.18 14.83 -0.75
CA LEU A 210 6.38 14.14 -0.29
C LEU A 210 6.71 14.58 1.13
N VAL A 211 6.82 13.62 2.05
CA VAL A 211 7.23 13.88 3.45
C VAL A 211 8.36 12.93 3.82
N GLU A 212 9.51 13.49 4.22
CA GLU A 212 10.74 12.74 4.50
C GLU A 212 11.33 13.17 5.84
N GLY A 213 11.84 12.22 6.63
CA GLY A 213 12.43 12.50 7.94
C GLY A 213 13.45 11.48 8.39
N VAL A 214 14.32 11.87 9.33
CA VAL A 214 15.28 10.95 9.97
C VAL A 214 14.64 10.17 11.12
N GLY A 215 13.90 10.85 12.00
CA GLY A 215 13.05 10.22 13.01
C GLY A 215 11.64 9.91 12.49
N ASP A 216 10.68 9.84 13.41
CA ASP A 216 9.30 9.43 13.09
C ASP A 216 8.64 10.37 12.06
N VAL A 217 8.04 9.77 11.03
CA VAL A 217 7.29 10.49 9.99
C VAL A 217 5.81 10.15 10.08
N ASN A 218 4.98 11.17 10.29
CA ASN A 218 3.54 11.02 10.47
C ASN A 218 2.78 11.90 9.46
N VAL A 219 2.05 11.28 8.54
CA VAL A 219 1.28 11.97 7.50
C VAL A 219 -0.20 11.61 7.64
N ALA A 220 -1.06 12.62 7.76
CA ALA A 220 -2.50 12.46 7.82
C ALA A 220 -3.18 13.27 6.70
N ILE A 221 -3.89 12.59 5.82
CA ILE A 221 -4.68 13.16 4.73
C ILE A 221 -6.16 12.92 5.05
N SER A 222 -6.99 13.96 5.11
CA SER A 222 -8.42 13.81 5.36
C SER A 222 -9.31 14.74 4.53
N HIS A 223 -10.50 14.28 4.12
CA HIS A 223 -11.46 15.12 3.37
C HIS A 223 -10.84 15.83 2.14
N THR A 224 -9.85 15.19 1.51
CA THR A 224 -8.90 15.85 0.59
C THR A 224 -8.87 15.16 -0.76
N THR A 225 -8.81 15.95 -1.83
CA THR A 225 -8.65 15.46 -3.20
C THR A 225 -7.25 15.75 -3.72
N ILE A 226 -6.52 14.72 -4.13
CA ILE A 226 -5.17 14.82 -4.69
C ILE A 226 -5.21 14.31 -6.14
N THR A 227 -4.91 15.22 -7.08
CA THR A 227 -4.84 14.93 -8.52
C THR A 227 -3.43 15.16 -9.05
N GLN A 228 -2.98 14.26 -9.92
CA GLN A 228 -1.65 14.28 -10.49
C GLN A 228 -1.72 14.02 -12.00
N THR A 229 -1.30 15.02 -12.77
CA THR A 229 -1.39 15.02 -14.25
C THR A 229 -0.03 14.98 -14.94
N GLY A 230 1.04 14.81 -14.17
CA GLY A 230 2.40 14.68 -14.68
C GLY A 230 2.61 13.41 -15.52
N ALA A 231 3.68 13.41 -16.32
CA ALA A 231 4.00 12.30 -17.22
C ALA A 231 4.47 11.01 -16.52
N ALA A 232 4.72 11.06 -15.20
CA ALA A 232 4.99 9.89 -14.38
C ALA A 232 3.67 9.36 -13.80
N GLN A 233 2.97 8.50 -14.57
CA GLN A 233 1.77 7.80 -14.10
C GLN A 233 2.10 6.72 -13.04
N ASN A 234 3.40 6.41 -12.86
CA ASN A 234 3.92 5.36 -11.98
C ASN A 234 4.35 5.87 -10.59
N GLU A 235 4.19 7.16 -10.29
CA GLU A 235 4.54 7.72 -8.98
C GLU A 235 3.31 8.00 -8.13
N SER A 236 3.40 7.69 -6.84
CA SER A 236 2.32 7.84 -5.86
C SER A 236 1.91 9.30 -5.67
N SER A 237 0.62 9.54 -5.44
CA SER A 237 0.10 10.86 -5.08
C SER A 237 0.66 11.34 -3.73
N VAL A 238 0.89 10.39 -2.80
CA VAL A 238 1.49 10.65 -1.49
C VAL A 238 2.64 9.66 -1.24
N LEU A 239 3.78 10.17 -0.78
CA LEU A 239 4.94 9.40 -0.35
C LEU A 239 5.41 9.89 1.04
N ALA A 240 5.42 8.99 2.02
CA ALA A 240 5.98 9.21 3.36
C ALA A 240 7.24 8.34 3.57
N VAL A 241 8.34 8.91 4.08
CA VAL A 241 9.66 8.23 4.18
C VAL A 241 10.34 8.50 5.53
N SER A 242 10.75 7.47 6.26
CA SER A 242 11.62 7.57 7.45
C SER A 242 12.96 6.84 7.29
N ASP A 243 14.08 7.52 7.57
CA ASP A 243 15.45 6.98 7.43
C ASP A 243 15.91 6.08 8.60
N ASP A 244 15.42 6.26 9.82
CA ASP A 244 15.88 5.51 11.00
C ASP A 244 14.75 5.17 12.01
N SER A 245 13.49 5.50 11.75
CA SER A 245 12.35 5.31 12.70
C SER A 245 11.05 4.93 11.99
N ASP A 246 9.88 5.12 12.63
CA ASP A 246 8.59 4.70 12.07
C ASP A 246 8.10 5.68 10.98
N ALA A 247 7.46 5.15 9.94
CA ALA A 247 6.73 5.93 8.94
C ALA A 247 5.25 5.52 8.95
N ASN A 248 4.37 6.50 9.16
CA ASN A 248 2.92 6.33 9.28
C ASN A 248 2.19 7.23 8.28
N LEU A 249 1.33 6.66 7.45
CA LEU A 249 0.47 7.38 6.51
C LEU A 249 -0.99 6.98 6.76
N SER A 250 -1.83 7.95 7.13
CA SER A 250 -3.27 7.79 7.31
C SER A 250 -4.04 8.59 6.27
N ILE A 251 -5.03 7.97 5.62
CA ILE A 251 -5.86 8.55 4.56
C ILE A 251 -7.34 8.29 4.88
N THR A 252 -8.14 9.33 5.06
CA THR A 252 -9.55 9.22 5.48
C THR A 252 -10.48 10.11 4.65
N ASP A 253 -11.64 9.61 4.21
CA ASP A 253 -12.63 10.35 3.38
C ASP A 253 -11.97 11.15 2.23
N SER A 254 -11.03 10.52 1.51
CA SER A 254 -10.14 11.21 0.57
C SER A 254 -10.07 10.50 -0.78
N SER A 255 -9.69 11.26 -1.82
CA SER A 255 -9.62 10.78 -3.20
C SER A 255 -8.24 11.05 -3.80
N LEU A 256 -7.50 9.99 -4.14
CA LEU A 256 -6.16 10.04 -4.72
C LEU A 256 -6.17 9.48 -6.15
N GLN A 257 -5.65 10.26 -7.09
CA GLN A 257 -5.59 9.87 -8.51
C GLN A 257 -4.51 8.81 -8.80
N ASN A 258 -3.38 8.83 -8.10
CA ASN A 258 -2.35 7.80 -8.19
C ASN A 258 -2.33 7.01 -6.87
N GLY A 259 -1.20 6.36 -6.54
CA GLY A 259 -1.10 5.50 -5.35
C GLY A 259 -0.82 6.26 -4.04
N ALA A 260 -0.86 5.51 -2.94
CA ALA A 260 -0.31 5.91 -1.64
C ALA A 260 0.88 5.00 -1.30
N TYR A 261 1.98 5.59 -0.82
CA TYR A 261 3.20 4.85 -0.51
C TYR A 261 3.81 5.32 0.81
N VAL A 262 4.20 4.36 1.65
CA VAL A 262 4.94 4.61 2.88
C VAL A 262 6.19 3.73 2.91
N TYR A 263 7.31 4.34 3.30
CA TYR A 263 8.61 3.68 3.42
C TYR A 263 9.23 3.99 4.77
N ALA A 264 9.78 2.98 5.42
CA ALA A 264 10.77 3.19 6.47
C ALA A 264 12.01 2.36 6.15
N TYR A 265 13.18 2.79 6.61
CA TYR A 265 14.40 2.00 6.48
C TYR A 265 14.62 1.07 7.69
N GLN A 266 14.26 1.49 8.91
CA GLN A 266 14.61 0.78 10.16
C GLN A 266 13.45 0.60 11.16
N GLY A 267 12.44 1.47 11.16
CA GLY A 267 11.24 1.32 12.01
C GLY A 267 10.16 0.46 11.37
N ASN A 268 8.90 0.81 11.60
CA ASN A 268 7.73 0.19 10.97
C ASN A 268 7.19 1.08 9.84
N SER A 269 6.51 0.48 8.88
CA SER A 269 5.91 1.15 7.73
C SER A 269 4.41 0.85 7.73
N ASN A 270 3.59 1.83 8.12
CA ASN A 270 2.16 1.65 8.38
C ASN A 270 1.32 2.55 7.47
N LEU A 271 0.34 1.95 6.78
CA LEU A 271 -0.61 2.63 5.90
C LEU A 271 -2.06 2.30 6.29
N ASP A 272 -2.77 3.29 6.83
CA ASP A 272 -4.18 3.20 7.19
C ASP A 272 -5.03 3.96 6.18
N ILE A 273 -6.00 3.29 5.54
CA ILE A 273 -6.91 3.87 4.53
C ILE A 273 -8.35 3.60 4.95
N ALA A 274 -9.13 4.66 5.17
CA ALA A 274 -10.52 4.60 5.61
C ALA A 274 -11.45 5.45 4.72
N ASP A 275 -12.63 4.92 4.39
CA ASP A 275 -13.69 5.63 3.67
C ASP A 275 -13.22 6.35 2.37
N SER A 276 -12.19 5.84 1.70
CA SER A 276 -11.41 6.56 0.67
C SER A 276 -11.38 5.87 -0.70
N SER A 277 -10.95 6.61 -1.73
CA SER A 277 -10.76 6.10 -3.10
C SER A 277 -9.34 6.38 -3.59
N ILE A 278 -8.60 5.33 -3.98
CA ILE A 278 -7.19 5.43 -4.43
C ILE A 278 -7.02 4.61 -5.70
N LEU A 279 -6.80 5.26 -6.85
CA LEU A 279 -6.72 4.53 -8.13
C LEU A 279 -5.37 3.83 -8.33
N GLY A 280 -4.24 4.45 -7.94
CA GLY A 280 -2.90 3.92 -8.27
C GLY A 280 -2.33 2.84 -7.33
N GLY A 281 -3.11 2.37 -6.36
CA GLY A 281 -2.68 1.32 -5.40
C GLY A 281 -2.17 1.83 -4.05
N ALA A 282 -1.85 0.90 -3.15
CA ALA A 282 -1.44 1.15 -1.77
C ALA A 282 -0.23 0.29 -1.38
N TYR A 283 0.86 0.93 -0.95
CA TYR A 283 2.16 0.27 -0.73
C TYR A 283 2.76 0.66 0.62
N ALA A 284 3.24 -0.32 1.37
CA ALA A 284 3.98 -0.14 2.62
C ALA A 284 5.23 -1.02 2.59
N GLU A 285 6.41 -0.41 2.48
CA GLU A 285 7.69 -1.12 2.34
C GLU A 285 8.66 -0.77 3.48
N ILE A 286 9.49 -1.74 3.89
CA ILE A 286 10.46 -1.60 5.01
C ILE A 286 11.66 -2.54 4.89
N THR A 287 12.83 -2.06 5.34
CA THR A 287 14.11 -2.82 5.38
C THR A 287 14.60 -3.21 6.79
N GLY A 288 13.86 -2.92 7.88
CA GLY A 288 14.30 -3.20 9.25
C GLY A 288 13.25 -3.61 10.30
N GLY A 289 11.98 -3.22 10.13
CA GLY A 289 10.84 -3.59 10.97
C GLY A 289 9.62 -4.07 10.16
N ASN A 290 8.41 -3.92 10.70
CA ASN A 290 7.19 -4.51 10.11
C ASN A 290 6.53 -3.61 9.06
N ALA A 291 5.86 -4.22 8.08
CA ALA A 291 4.97 -3.53 7.13
C ALA A 291 3.50 -3.85 7.43
N ALA A 292 2.65 -2.83 7.47
CA ALA A 292 1.21 -3.01 7.69
C ALA A 292 0.38 -2.11 6.78
N ILE A 293 -0.66 -2.68 6.16
CA ILE A 293 -1.71 -1.95 5.45
C ILE A 293 -3.06 -2.33 6.05
N ASN A 294 -3.87 -1.34 6.43
CA ASN A 294 -5.26 -1.53 6.82
C ASN A 294 -6.17 -0.73 5.88
N ILE A 295 -7.17 -1.37 5.27
CA ILE A 295 -8.10 -0.77 4.31
C ILE A 295 -9.54 -1.02 4.78
N VAL A 296 -10.27 0.04 5.09
CA VAL A 296 -11.65 -0.01 5.63
C VAL A 296 -12.58 0.86 4.80
N ASN A 297 -13.78 0.36 4.45
CA ASN A 297 -14.82 1.08 3.69
C ASN A 297 -14.36 1.76 2.38
N SER A 298 -13.29 1.25 1.74
CA SER A 298 -12.55 1.97 0.70
C SER A 298 -12.55 1.25 -0.65
N GLN A 299 -12.17 1.99 -1.70
CA GLN A 299 -11.97 1.45 -3.05
C GLN A 299 -10.53 1.70 -3.51
N ILE A 300 -9.79 0.63 -3.81
CA ILE A 300 -8.42 0.69 -4.34
C ILE A 300 -8.35 0.08 -5.74
N GLY A 301 -7.69 0.76 -6.67
CA GLY A 301 -7.45 0.28 -8.03
C GLY A 301 -8.49 0.72 -9.08
N PRO A 302 -8.30 0.30 -10.35
CA PRO A 302 -7.19 -0.51 -10.82
C PRO A 302 -5.89 0.29 -10.92
N ALA A 303 -4.79 -0.27 -10.40
CA ALA A 303 -3.45 0.28 -10.60
C ALA A 303 -3.07 0.25 -12.09
N ASP A 304 -2.12 1.12 -12.52
CA ASP A 304 -1.62 1.04 -13.90
C ASP A 304 -0.95 -0.33 -14.14
N THR A 305 -1.16 -0.83 -15.35
CA THR A 305 -0.79 -2.13 -15.93
C THR A 305 0.68 -2.54 -15.82
N SER A 306 1.55 -1.69 -15.25
CA SER A 306 2.95 -1.99 -14.99
C SER A 306 3.25 -2.58 -13.61
N SER A 307 2.35 -2.45 -12.63
CA SER A 307 2.55 -3.07 -11.30
C SER A 307 1.99 -4.49 -11.24
N SER A 308 2.71 -5.40 -10.58
CA SER A 308 2.20 -6.74 -10.26
C SER A 308 1.22 -6.75 -9.08
N TYR A 309 1.15 -5.66 -8.31
CA TYR A 309 0.33 -5.51 -7.11
C TYR A 309 -0.49 -4.22 -7.15
N THR A 310 -1.73 -4.28 -6.67
CA THR A 310 -2.53 -3.08 -6.35
C THR A 310 -2.43 -2.72 -4.87
N VAL A 311 -2.22 -3.72 -4.00
CA VAL A 311 -1.91 -3.53 -2.58
C VAL A 311 -0.70 -4.38 -2.22
N LEU A 312 0.33 -3.82 -1.56
CA LEU A 312 1.52 -4.57 -1.14
C LEU A 312 2.08 -4.06 0.20
N ALA A 313 2.07 -4.92 1.22
CA ALA A 313 2.92 -4.79 2.41
C ALA A 313 4.18 -5.65 2.21
N SER A 314 5.39 -5.07 2.25
CA SER A 314 6.65 -5.82 2.09
C SER A 314 7.69 -5.44 3.14
N SER A 315 8.27 -6.44 3.81
CA SER A 315 9.28 -6.30 4.86
C SER A 315 10.44 -7.24 4.60
N SER A 316 11.68 -6.76 4.77
CA SER A 316 12.85 -7.63 4.78
C SER A 316 13.05 -8.31 6.15
N GLY A 317 12.48 -9.50 6.32
CA GLY A 317 12.74 -10.43 7.43
C GLY A 317 11.88 -10.22 8.68
N ASN A 318 10.95 -9.25 8.69
CA ASN A 318 9.97 -9.09 9.77
C ASN A 318 8.54 -9.28 9.23
N ALA A 319 7.52 -9.04 10.06
CA ALA A 319 6.15 -9.32 9.67
C ALA A 319 5.65 -8.33 8.60
N ALA A 320 4.87 -8.86 7.65
CA ALA A 320 4.12 -8.08 6.68
C ALA A 320 2.63 -8.43 6.78
N SER A 321 1.76 -7.43 6.81
CA SER A 321 0.32 -7.65 6.96
C SER A 321 -0.54 -6.73 6.10
N VAL A 322 -1.60 -7.29 5.51
CA VAL A 322 -2.66 -6.54 4.83
C VAL A 322 -4.02 -6.95 5.38
N ASN A 323 -4.78 -6.00 5.91
CA ASN A 323 -6.14 -6.22 6.39
C ASN A 323 -7.12 -5.39 5.55
N ILE A 324 -8.19 -6.03 5.08
CA ILE A 324 -9.21 -5.43 4.20
C ILE A 324 -10.59 -5.70 4.79
N GLU A 325 -11.34 -4.64 5.07
CA GLU A 325 -12.65 -4.66 5.71
C GLU A 325 -13.66 -3.85 4.88
N ASN A 326 -14.79 -4.45 4.47
CA ASN A 326 -15.87 -3.77 3.74
C ASN A 326 -15.39 -2.89 2.55
N SER A 327 -14.35 -3.37 1.85
CA SER A 327 -13.60 -2.60 0.85
C SER A 327 -13.47 -3.38 -0.46
N THR A 328 -13.28 -2.67 -1.57
CA THR A 328 -13.02 -3.28 -2.88
C THR A 328 -11.60 -3.01 -3.34
N VAL A 329 -10.89 -4.05 -3.75
CA VAL A 329 -9.60 -3.96 -4.45
C VAL A 329 -9.75 -4.53 -5.86
N ASP A 330 -9.36 -3.76 -6.87
CA ASP A 330 -9.28 -4.18 -8.27
C ASP A 330 -7.81 -4.44 -8.63
N GLY A 331 -7.40 -5.70 -8.63
CA GLY A 331 -6.02 -6.16 -8.77
C GLY A 331 -5.48 -6.94 -7.56
N ASN A 332 -4.20 -7.32 -7.63
CA ASN A 332 -3.58 -8.26 -6.69
C ASN A 332 -3.26 -7.63 -5.32
N VAL A 333 -3.29 -8.44 -4.27
CA VAL A 333 -2.97 -8.09 -2.87
C VAL A 333 -1.78 -8.92 -2.40
N GLY A 334 -0.75 -8.29 -1.86
CA GLY A 334 0.47 -8.95 -1.39
C GLY A 334 0.82 -8.61 0.07
N ALA A 335 1.20 -9.63 0.84
CA ALA A 335 1.98 -9.50 2.08
C ALA A 335 3.27 -10.32 1.91
N GLN A 336 4.44 -9.68 2.09
CA GLN A 336 5.74 -10.26 1.80
C GLN A 336 6.72 -10.02 2.96
N ALA A 337 7.27 -11.09 3.53
CA ALA A 337 8.15 -11.09 4.69
C ALA A 337 9.53 -11.71 4.37
N LEU A 338 10.04 -11.39 3.17
CA LEU A 338 11.20 -12.02 2.51
C LEU A 338 12.53 -11.68 3.21
N GLY A 339 13.57 -12.52 3.08
CA GLY A 339 14.86 -12.26 3.72
C GLY A 339 15.65 -11.07 3.11
N ASP A 340 16.55 -10.45 3.87
CA ASP A 340 17.56 -9.52 3.32
C ASP A 340 18.67 -10.30 2.61
N GLU A 341 18.78 -10.10 1.29
CA GLU A 341 19.80 -10.73 0.43
C GLU A 341 21.24 -10.61 0.95
N SER A 342 21.54 -9.52 1.68
CA SER A 342 22.88 -9.22 2.16
C SER A 342 23.24 -9.91 3.47
N ALA A 343 22.25 -10.44 4.20
CA ALA A 343 22.38 -10.94 5.56
C ALA A 343 22.19 -12.47 5.62
N GLN A 344 23.25 -13.21 5.28
CA GLN A 344 23.33 -14.67 5.41
C GLN A 344 22.89 -15.14 6.83
N GLY A 345 21.65 -15.63 6.94
CA GLY A 345 21.07 -16.16 8.17
C GLY A 345 20.13 -15.23 8.95
N LEU A 346 19.47 -14.26 8.32
CA LEU A 346 18.24 -13.68 8.90
C LEU A 346 17.06 -14.63 8.68
N SER A 347 16.29 -14.86 9.74
CA SER A 347 14.98 -15.50 9.66
C SER A 347 14.03 -14.62 8.86
N GLN A 348 13.33 -15.20 7.90
CA GLN A 348 12.18 -14.57 7.26
C GLN A 348 11.05 -14.35 8.29
N GLY A 349 10.13 -13.44 7.98
CA GLY A 349 9.02 -13.12 8.86
C GLY A 349 7.75 -13.91 8.53
N SER A 350 6.66 -13.55 9.23
CA SER A 350 5.31 -14.04 8.94
C SER A 350 4.58 -13.10 7.98
N SER A 351 3.87 -13.64 6.99
CA SER A 351 2.96 -12.86 6.14
C SER A 351 1.51 -13.07 6.55
N VAL A 352 0.70 -12.01 6.53
CA VAL A 352 -0.73 -12.08 6.89
C VAL A 352 -1.58 -11.31 5.88
N VAL A 353 -2.60 -11.97 5.31
CA VAL A 353 -3.62 -11.30 4.48
C VAL A 353 -5.00 -11.63 5.04
N SER A 354 -5.77 -10.62 5.45
CA SER A 354 -7.12 -10.81 6.01
C SER A 354 -8.16 -10.03 5.20
N LEU A 355 -9.17 -10.74 4.70
CA LEU A 355 -10.34 -10.19 3.99
C LEU A 355 -11.58 -10.38 4.87
N SER A 356 -12.37 -9.32 5.08
CA SER A 356 -13.50 -9.34 6.01
C SER A 356 -14.70 -8.44 5.64
N GLN A 357 -15.86 -8.75 6.23
CA GLN A 357 -17.05 -7.88 6.28
C GLN A 357 -17.54 -7.34 4.93
N GLY A 358 -17.80 -8.22 3.97
CA GLY A 358 -18.25 -7.88 2.62
C GLY A 358 -17.13 -7.43 1.67
N SER A 359 -15.85 -7.46 2.07
CA SER A 359 -14.75 -7.07 1.19
C SER A 359 -14.68 -7.90 -0.09
N THR A 360 -14.23 -7.29 -1.18
CA THR A 360 -14.07 -7.94 -2.50
C THR A 360 -12.69 -7.67 -3.07
N VAL A 361 -11.96 -8.72 -3.46
CA VAL A 361 -10.69 -8.63 -4.17
C VAL A 361 -10.84 -9.26 -5.57
N ASN A 362 -10.58 -8.46 -6.60
CA ASN A 362 -10.59 -8.90 -8.01
C ASN A 362 -9.15 -9.07 -8.49
N GLY A 363 -8.50 -10.12 -8.02
CA GLY A 363 -7.09 -10.38 -8.25
C GLY A 363 -6.58 -11.49 -7.35
N TYR A 364 -5.29 -11.78 -7.44
CA TYR A 364 -4.64 -12.82 -6.67
C TYR A 364 -4.21 -12.33 -5.28
N ILE A 365 -4.16 -13.24 -4.31
CA ILE A 365 -3.45 -13.03 -3.05
C ILE A 365 -2.04 -13.61 -3.16
N TYR A 366 -1.05 -12.88 -2.66
CA TYR A 366 0.30 -13.36 -2.43
C TYR A 366 0.63 -13.21 -0.94
N ALA A 367 1.00 -14.30 -0.28
CA ALA A 367 1.36 -14.34 1.13
C ALA A 367 2.70 -15.07 1.27
N LEU A 368 3.81 -14.30 1.23
CA LEU A 368 5.16 -14.84 1.09
C LEU A 368 5.99 -14.63 2.36
N GLY A 369 6.65 -15.68 2.84
CA GLY A 369 7.38 -15.77 4.11
C GLY A 369 7.35 -17.21 4.68
N ILE A 370 7.93 -17.43 5.85
CA ILE A 370 7.98 -18.78 6.46
C ILE A 370 6.70 -19.20 7.18
N ASP A 371 5.95 -18.25 7.73
CA ASP A 371 4.68 -18.49 8.43
C ASP A 371 3.60 -17.61 7.79
N ASN A 372 2.83 -18.17 6.87
CA ASN A 372 1.85 -17.46 6.05
C ASN A 372 0.44 -17.69 6.59
N THR A 373 -0.34 -16.63 6.79
CA THR A 373 -1.74 -16.72 7.25
C THR A 373 -2.68 -15.94 6.35
N ILE A 374 -3.61 -16.62 5.70
CA ILE A 374 -4.69 -16.02 4.91
C ILE A 374 -6.01 -16.22 5.66
N ASN A 375 -6.75 -15.14 5.93
CA ASN A 375 -8.08 -15.16 6.53
C ASN A 375 -9.10 -14.61 5.53
N ILE A 376 -10.20 -15.32 5.30
CA ILE A 376 -11.31 -14.86 4.45
C ILE A 376 -12.62 -15.12 5.22
N ASP A 377 -13.24 -14.07 5.75
CA ASP A 377 -14.49 -14.14 6.54
C ASP A 377 -15.55 -13.19 5.97
N ASP A 378 -16.67 -13.71 5.46
CA ASP A 378 -17.73 -12.90 4.82
C ASP A 378 -17.15 -12.03 3.67
N ALA A 379 -16.23 -12.57 2.88
CA ALA A 379 -15.52 -11.85 1.83
C ALA A 379 -15.49 -12.61 0.50
N THR A 380 -15.30 -11.89 -0.61
CA THR A 380 -15.19 -12.44 -1.97
C THR A 380 -13.76 -12.27 -2.49
N LEU A 381 -13.12 -13.38 -2.86
CA LEU A 381 -11.86 -13.40 -3.59
C LEU A 381 -12.09 -14.01 -4.97
N ASN A 382 -11.80 -13.25 -6.02
CA ASN A 382 -11.87 -13.68 -7.42
C ASN A 382 -10.43 -13.81 -7.95
N GLY A 383 -9.76 -14.92 -7.64
CA GLY A 383 -8.36 -15.16 -7.97
C GLY A 383 -7.65 -16.19 -7.09
N ASN A 384 -6.57 -16.77 -7.63
CA ASN A 384 -5.72 -17.72 -6.93
C ASN A 384 -5.09 -17.14 -5.65
N ILE A 385 -4.75 -18.04 -4.73
CA ILE A 385 -3.86 -17.76 -3.60
C ILE A 385 -2.48 -18.34 -3.94
N TYR A 386 -1.46 -17.50 -3.81
CA TYR A 386 -0.04 -17.84 -3.92
C TYR A 386 0.62 -17.69 -2.55
N THR A 387 1.33 -18.71 -2.11
CA THR A 387 2.08 -18.71 -0.84
C THR A 387 3.49 -19.23 -1.07
N GLY A 388 4.32 -19.16 -0.03
CA GLY A 388 5.66 -19.72 -0.06
C GLY A 388 6.74 -18.71 0.28
N ASP A 389 7.94 -18.97 -0.21
CA ASP A 389 9.15 -18.19 -0.06
C ASP A 389 9.79 -17.95 -1.44
N ASP A 390 10.08 -16.69 -1.76
CA ASP A 390 10.71 -16.26 -3.03
C ASP A 390 12.25 -16.33 -2.95
N TYR A 391 12.81 -16.80 -1.82
CA TYR A 391 14.24 -16.68 -1.51
C TYR A 391 15.10 -17.90 -1.90
N HIS A 392 15.70 -17.84 -3.09
CA HIS A 392 16.63 -18.87 -3.57
C HIS A 392 18.09 -18.66 -3.13
N ASP A 393 18.60 -19.44 -2.15
CA ASP A 393 19.81 -20.29 -2.31
C ASP A 393 20.16 -21.05 -1.00
N GLY A 394 19.83 -22.35 -0.93
CA GLY A 394 20.46 -23.30 -0.01
C GLY A 394 19.95 -23.36 1.43
N ASP A 395 18.81 -22.75 1.75
CA ASP A 395 18.17 -22.92 3.06
C ASP A 395 17.53 -24.32 3.22
N THR A 396 17.58 -24.84 4.44
CA THR A 396 16.81 -26.03 4.84
C THR A 396 15.76 -25.59 5.85
N GLY A 397 14.60 -25.19 5.34
CA GLY A 397 13.52 -24.59 6.11
C GLY A 397 12.25 -25.45 6.14
N THR A 398 11.23 -24.90 6.79
CA THR A 398 9.85 -25.40 6.71
C THR A 398 8.94 -24.19 6.60
N VAL A 399 8.20 -24.11 5.50
CA VAL A 399 7.16 -23.09 5.31
C VAL A 399 5.85 -23.65 5.88
N ASN A 400 5.11 -22.82 6.60
CA ASN A 400 3.81 -23.16 7.15
C ASN A 400 2.77 -22.16 6.66
N THR A 401 1.85 -22.62 5.84
CA THR A 401 0.75 -21.84 5.31
C THR A 401 -0.56 -22.24 6.01
N THR A 402 -1.27 -21.27 6.59
CA THR A 402 -2.60 -21.48 7.17
C THR A 402 -3.64 -20.64 6.42
N ILE A 403 -4.68 -21.27 5.90
CA ILE A 403 -5.81 -20.60 5.24
C ILE A 403 -7.07 -20.81 6.09
N ASN A 404 -7.65 -19.75 6.63
CA ASN A 404 -8.87 -19.76 7.42
C ASN A 404 -10.04 -19.21 6.59
N LEU A 405 -11.06 -20.05 6.34
CA LEU A 405 -12.26 -19.67 5.59
C LEU A 405 -13.48 -19.69 6.50
N SER A 406 -14.27 -18.62 6.49
CA SER A 406 -15.52 -18.45 7.24
C SER A 406 -16.53 -17.69 6.37
N ASN A 407 -17.82 -18.03 6.41
CA ASN A 407 -18.91 -17.30 5.73
C ASN A 407 -18.65 -16.92 4.23
N THR A 408 -17.83 -17.70 3.52
CA THR A 408 -17.33 -17.38 2.16
C THR A 408 -17.35 -18.62 1.26
N ALA A 409 -17.31 -18.43 -0.06
CA ALA A 409 -17.13 -19.53 -1.02
C ALA A 409 -15.89 -19.28 -1.87
N TYR A 410 -14.81 -20.04 -1.62
CA TYR A 410 -13.55 -19.91 -2.37
C TYR A 410 -13.35 -21.06 -3.37
N ARG A 411 -12.99 -20.75 -4.63
CA ARG A 411 -13.02 -21.73 -5.73
C ARG A 411 -11.80 -21.71 -6.66
N ASP A 412 -10.94 -20.70 -6.59
CA ASP A 412 -9.74 -20.57 -7.40
C ASP A 412 -8.55 -21.34 -6.80
N ASP A 413 -7.45 -21.50 -7.55
CA ASP A 413 -6.35 -22.40 -7.16
C ASP A 413 -5.55 -21.90 -5.94
N ILE A 414 -4.98 -22.85 -5.19
CA ILE A 414 -4.03 -22.58 -4.10
C ILE A 414 -2.66 -23.15 -4.51
N LYS A 415 -1.64 -22.30 -4.51
CA LYS A 415 -0.32 -22.61 -5.08
C LYS A 415 0.81 -22.20 -4.13
N SER A 416 1.76 -23.11 -3.94
CA SER A 416 3.08 -22.72 -3.47
C SER A 416 3.97 -22.27 -4.64
N GLU A 417 4.80 -21.26 -4.41
CA GLU A 417 5.90 -20.85 -5.30
C GLU A 417 7.28 -21.28 -4.73
N ASP A 418 7.31 -22.12 -3.68
CA ASP A 418 8.53 -22.58 -2.99
C ASP A 418 9.56 -23.27 -3.90
N ASP A 419 10.84 -23.14 -3.54
CA ASP A 419 11.91 -24.00 -4.04
C ASP A 419 11.71 -25.45 -3.53
N PRO A 420 11.76 -26.49 -4.40
CA PRO A 420 11.61 -27.90 -4.01
C PRO A 420 12.65 -28.47 -3.01
N SER A 421 13.55 -27.64 -2.49
CA SER A 421 14.48 -27.96 -1.40
C SER A 421 13.97 -27.58 0.00
N LEU A 422 12.91 -26.77 0.10
CA LEU A 422 12.18 -26.52 1.35
C LEU A 422 11.18 -27.64 1.65
N THR A 423 10.54 -27.58 2.82
CA THR A 423 9.37 -28.42 3.13
C THR A 423 8.17 -27.52 3.34
N ASP A 424 7.18 -27.57 2.45
CA ASP A 424 5.99 -26.71 2.54
C ASP A 424 4.78 -27.45 3.11
N ASN A 425 4.14 -26.86 4.11
CA ASN A 425 2.97 -27.39 4.80
C ASN A 425 1.78 -26.44 4.65
N LEU A 426 0.71 -26.88 3.99
CA LEU A 426 -0.56 -26.19 3.93
C LEU A 426 -1.56 -26.75 4.95
N ALA A 427 -2.18 -25.87 5.74
CA ALA A 427 -3.32 -26.16 6.60
C ALA A 427 -4.53 -25.31 6.20
N ILE A 428 -5.61 -25.91 5.69
CA ILE A 428 -6.86 -25.17 5.39
C ILE A 428 -7.90 -25.44 6.48
N ASN A 429 -8.25 -24.42 7.25
CA ASN A 429 -9.32 -24.44 8.23
C ASN A 429 -10.62 -23.94 7.59
N ILE A 430 -11.56 -24.85 7.40
CA ILE A 430 -12.90 -24.53 6.89
C ILE A 430 -13.84 -24.41 8.11
N ASN A 431 -14.32 -23.19 8.37
CA ASN A 431 -15.12 -22.81 9.54
C ASN A 431 -16.55 -22.40 9.13
N ASP A 432 -17.41 -22.04 10.10
CA ASP A 432 -18.85 -21.88 9.87
C ASP A 432 -19.21 -20.97 8.69
N GLY A 433 -20.23 -21.36 7.94
CA GLY A 433 -20.66 -20.69 6.71
C GLY A 433 -19.74 -20.82 5.49
N ALA A 434 -18.54 -21.41 5.58
CA ALA A 434 -17.62 -21.49 4.43
C ALA A 434 -17.81 -22.70 3.50
N GLU A 435 -17.49 -22.48 2.22
CA GLU A 435 -17.39 -23.47 1.14
C GLU A 435 -16.03 -23.38 0.44
N ILE A 436 -15.53 -24.53 -0.04
CA ILE A 436 -14.32 -24.59 -0.86
C ILE A 436 -14.44 -25.68 -1.96
N GLY A 437 -13.83 -25.42 -3.11
CA GLY A 437 -13.68 -26.39 -4.20
C GLY A 437 -14.60 -26.19 -5.41
N GLY A 438 -14.33 -26.98 -6.44
CA GLY A 438 -14.99 -26.92 -7.75
C GLY A 438 -16.41 -27.47 -7.76
N LEU A 439 -17.27 -26.94 -8.64
CA LEU A 439 -18.67 -27.42 -8.80
C LEU A 439 -18.79 -28.62 -9.75
N THR A 440 -17.76 -28.87 -10.56
CA THR A 440 -17.65 -30.00 -11.50
C THR A 440 -16.22 -30.53 -11.50
N GLU A 441 -16.02 -31.74 -12.04
CA GLU A 441 -14.68 -32.32 -12.24
C GLU A 441 -13.80 -31.40 -13.12
N ASP A 442 -14.35 -30.86 -14.21
CA ASP A 442 -13.68 -29.90 -15.12
C ASP A 442 -13.37 -28.53 -14.48
N SER A 443 -14.02 -28.20 -13.35
CA SER A 443 -13.79 -26.97 -12.58
C SER A 443 -13.22 -27.25 -11.20
N SER A 444 -12.59 -28.43 -11.03
CA SER A 444 -11.93 -28.81 -9.78
C SER A 444 -10.87 -27.78 -9.40
N GLN A 445 -10.92 -27.36 -8.14
CA GLN A 445 -9.91 -26.46 -7.58
C GLN A 445 -8.59 -27.21 -7.46
N LYS A 446 -7.49 -26.60 -7.90
CA LYS A 446 -6.17 -27.19 -7.78
C LYS A 446 -5.51 -26.71 -6.48
N ILE A 447 -4.94 -27.67 -5.76
CA ILE A 447 -3.94 -27.41 -4.73
C ILE A 447 -2.64 -28.01 -5.30
N THR A 448 -1.58 -27.22 -5.38
CA THR A 448 -0.30 -27.64 -5.97
C THR A 448 0.89 -26.99 -5.30
N GLY A 449 1.93 -27.78 -5.02
CA GLY A 449 3.27 -27.30 -4.65
C GLY A 449 3.64 -27.56 -3.19
N TYR A 450 2.83 -28.30 -2.43
CA TYR A 450 3.04 -28.53 -1.00
C TYR A 450 3.46 -29.98 -0.70
N ASP A 451 4.48 -30.18 0.14
CA ASP A 451 4.82 -31.53 0.62
C ASP A 451 3.69 -32.14 1.45
N ASN A 452 3.08 -31.34 2.34
CA ASN A 452 1.99 -31.80 3.21
C ASN A 452 0.80 -30.84 3.13
N VAL A 453 -0.40 -31.39 2.88
CA VAL A 453 -1.66 -30.64 2.88
C VAL A 453 -2.62 -31.24 3.92
N ASP A 454 -2.75 -30.59 5.07
CA ASP A 454 -3.82 -30.84 6.03
C ASP A 454 -5.03 -29.92 5.76
N VAL A 455 -6.24 -30.43 6.03
CA VAL A 455 -7.48 -29.65 5.93
C VAL A 455 -8.39 -30.05 7.09
N SER A 456 -8.83 -29.06 7.85
CA SER A 456 -9.62 -29.23 9.08
C SER A 456 -11.04 -28.68 8.94
N LEU A 457 -12.01 -29.38 9.53
CA LEU A 457 -13.43 -29.03 9.52
C LEU A 457 -13.92 -28.61 10.91
N ASN A 458 -14.00 -27.30 11.16
CA ASN A 458 -14.13 -26.74 12.51
C ASN A 458 -15.58 -26.40 12.93
N TYR A 459 -16.57 -27.09 12.36
CA TYR A 459 -18.00 -26.73 12.44
C TYR A 459 -18.76 -27.24 13.69
N LEU A 460 -18.15 -28.07 14.54
CA LEU A 460 -18.91 -28.85 15.52
C LEU A 460 -18.67 -28.45 16.98
N ASN A 461 -19.65 -27.74 17.54
CA ASN A 461 -19.88 -27.71 18.98
C ASN A 461 -20.22 -29.14 19.49
N SER A 462 -19.43 -29.63 20.44
CA SER A 462 -19.58 -30.99 20.98
C SER A 462 -20.85 -31.22 21.80
N ASP A 463 -21.53 -30.16 22.26
CA ASP A 463 -22.83 -30.27 22.95
C ASP A 463 -24.01 -30.49 21.99
N GLU A 464 -23.90 -30.10 20.72
CA GLU A 464 -24.96 -30.27 19.72
C GLU A 464 -25.02 -31.70 19.19
N ILE A 465 -23.85 -32.34 19.00
CA ILE A 465 -23.72 -33.78 18.68
C ILE A 465 -24.52 -34.65 19.68
N ASN A 466 -24.58 -34.25 20.95
CA ASN A 466 -25.21 -35.04 22.02
C ASN A 466 -26.73 -34.90 22.12
N GLN A 467 -27.34 -33.87 21.53
CA GLN A 467 -28.79 -33.65 21.61
C GLN A 467 -29.60 -34.36 20.51
N VAL A 468 -28.94 -34.82 19.43
CA VAL A 468 -29.61 -35.39 18.24
C VAL A 468 -29.90 -36.90 18.34
N ARG A 469 -29.88 -37.47 19.55
CA ARG A 469 -30.02 -38.93 19.75
C ARG A 469 -31.44 -39.51 19.56
N THR A 470 -32.38 -38.69 19.05
CA THR A 470 -33.73 -39.09 18.63
C THR A 470 -34.24 -38.15 17.53
N LEU A 471 -34.17 -38.58 16.26
CA LEU A 471 -34.85 -37.94 15.11
C LEU A 471 -35.54 -39.00 14.21
N PRO A 472 -36.49 -38.58 13.34
CA PRO A 472 -37.36 -39.49 12.57
C PRO A 472 -36.65 -40.22 11.43
N THR A 473 -37.31 -41.24 10.88
CA THR A 473 -36.73 -42.26 9.98
C THR A 473 -36.60 -41.88 8.49
N ASP A 474 -37.04 -40.70 8.07
CA ASP A 474 -37.44 -40.44 6.68
C ASP A 474 -36.72 -39.23 6.05
N ILE A 475 -35.44 -39.37 5.65
CA ILE A 475 -34.66 -38.38 4.85
C ILE A 475 -33.79 -39.14 3.83
N THR A 476 -33.74 -38.71 2.56
CA THR A 476 -33.09 -39.47 1.46
C THR A 476 -32.54 -38.61 0.30
N THR A 477 -31.85 -37.50 0.56
CA THR A 477 -31.27 -36.64 -0.51
C THR A 477 -29.76 -36.49 -0.41
N LEU A 478 -29.12 -36.39 -1.58
CA LEU A 478 -27.69 -36.11 -1.77
C LEU A 478 -27.64 -34.71 -2.36
N ASP A 479 -27.24 -33.74 -1.55
CA ASP A 479 -27.64 -32.34 -1.78
C ASP A 479 -26.54 -31.49 -2.44
N HIS A 480 -25.26 -31.88 -2.35
CA HIS A 480 -24.16 -31.22 -3.05
C HIS A 480 -22.92 -32.12 -3.21
N THR A 481 -22.10 -31.85 -4.23
CA THR A 481 -20.78 -32.48 -4.47
C THR A 481 -19.78 -31.40 -4.89
N THR A 482 -18.58 -31.40 -4.29
CA THR A 482 -17.46 -30.52 -4.67
C THR A 482 -16.24 -31.34 -5.13
N TYR A 483 -15.36 -30.73 -5.93
CA TYR A 483 -14.25 -31.41 -6.60
C TYR A 483 -12.90 -30.70 -6.36
N PHE A 484 -11.88 -31.50 -6.04
CA PHE A 484 -10.49 -31.06 -5.84
C PHE A 484 -9.54 -31.88 -6.71
N TYR A 485 -8.55 -31.21 -7.30
CA TYR A 485 -7.39 -31.85 -7.91
C TYR A 485 -6.18 -31.68 -7.00
N ILE A 486 -5.43 -32.77 -6.81
CA ILE A 486 -4.26 -32.89 -5.93
C ILE A 486 -3.14 -33.53 -6.75
N SER A 487 -1.93 -32.99 -6.67
CA SER A 487 -0.77 -33.53 -7.40
C SER A 487 -0.31 -34.87 -6.82
N ASN A 488 0.27 -35.74 -7.66
CA ASN A 488 0.78 -37.05 -7.22
C ASN A 488 1.97 -36.95 -6.24
N ASP A 489 2.63 -35.79 -6.16
CA ASP A 489 3.79 -35.55 -5.29
C ASP A 489 3.42 -35.09 -3.85
N GLU A 490 2.14 -34.81 -3.58
CA GLU A 490 1.68 -34.20 -2.32
C GLU A 490 1.15 -35.24 -1.32
N ASN A 491 1.51 -35.10 -0.03
CA ASN A 491 0.97 -35.94 1.05
C ASN A 491 -0.21 -35.25 1.75
N VAL A 492 -1.34 -35.95 1.91
CA VAL A 492 -2.63 -35.30 2.21
C VAL A 492 -3.34 -35.92 3.42
N GLN A 493 -3.54 -35.13 4.48
CA GLN A 493 -4.29 -35.49 5.70
C GLN A 493 -5.56 -34.65 5.83
N LEU A 494 -6.54 -35.14 6.62
CA LEU A 494 -7.60 -34.29 7.20
C LEU A 494 -8.03 -34.78 8.56
N ASP A 495 -8.29 -33.81 9.42
CA ASP A 495 -8.82 -34.03 10.74
C ASP A 495 -10.25 -33.45 10.87
N GLY A 496 -11.13 -34.25 11.46
CA GLY A 496 -12.52 -33.90 11.75
C GLY A 496 -12.95 -34.50 13.08
N GLY A 497 -13.73 -33.74 13.86
CA GLY A 497 -14.12 -34.10 15.23
C GLY A 497 -14.73 -35.50 15.34
N SER A 498 -14.00 -36.44 15.96
CA SER A 498 -14.34 -37.86 15.87
C SER A 498 -15.60 -38.26 16.66
N ALA A 499 -16.40 -39.14 16.07
CA ALA A 499 -17.29 -40.05 16.79
C ALA A 499 -16.84 -41.53 16.62
N THR A 500 -15.62 -41.83 17.08
CA THR A 500 -15.08 -43.17 17.37
C THR A 500 -14.96 -44.22 16.25
N GLY A 501 -13.71 -44.62 15.95
CA GLY A 501 -13.35 -46.04 16.06
C GLY A 501 -12.99 -46.81 14.78
N GLY A 502 -11.91 -46.45 14.09
CA GLY A 502 -11.25 -47.33 13.12
C GLY A 502 -10.20 -46.62 12.28
N THR A 503 -9.03 -47.24 12.09
CA THR A 503 -8.00 -46.72 11.17
C THR A 503 -8.46 -46.96 9.73
N LEU A 504 -8.69 -45.87 9.00
CA LEU A 504 -9.01 -45.84 7.57
C LEU A 504 -8.07 -44.82 6.88
N PRO A 505 -7.82 -44.95 5.55
CA PRO A 505 -6.97 -44.00 4.81
C PRO A 505 -7.60 -42.60 4.70
N ALA A 506 -6.80 -41.59 4.36
CA ALA A 506 -7.14 -40.15 4.34
C ALA A 506 -8.11 -39.69 3.20
N VAL A 507 -8.44 -38.37 3.17
CA VAL A 507 -9.24 -37.58 2.15
C VAL A 507 -10.80 -37.62 2.29
N ARG A 508 -11.61 -36.52 2.33
CA ARG A 508 -11.51 -35.03 2.47
C ARG A 508 -12.94 -34.40 2.65
N SER A 509 -13.13 -33.38 3.52
CA SER A 509 -14.22 -32.33 3.51
C SER A 509 -15.71 -32.75 3.79
N GLY A 510 -16.64 -31.97 4.40
CA GLY A 510 -17.02 -30.54 4.25
C GLY A 510 -18.38 -30.15 4.90
N SER A 511 -19.01 -29.05 4.44
CA SER A 511 -20.00 -28.21 5.18
C SER A 511 -21.46 -28.17 4.64
N TYR A 512 -22.44 -27.91 5.53
CA TYR A 512 -23.65 -27.05 5.33
C TYR A 512 -24.56 -27.05 6.59
N LEU A 513 -25.27 -25.93 6.84
CA LEU A 513 -26.14 -25.69 8.01
C LEU A 513 -27.46 -26.51 8.00
N LEU A 514 -27.37 -27.82 8.23
CA LEU A 514 -28.48 -28.68 8.65
C LEU A 514 -27.93 -29.84 9.50
N ASN A 515 -28.28 -29.88 10.78
CA ASN A 515 -27.78 -30.86 11.75
C ASN A 515 -27.77 -32.30 11.17
N ASN A 516 -26.59 -32.94 11.16
CA ASN A 516 -26.27 -34.29 10.64
C ASN A 516 -25.97 -34.42 9.12
N VAL A 517 -25.12 -33.57 8.55
CA VAL A 517 -24.44 -33.91 7.29
C VAL A 517 -23.37 -34.98 7.54
N SER A 518 -23.37 -36.03 6.71
CA SER A 518 -22.28 -36.99 6.54
C SER A 518 -21.71 -36.81 5.13
N TYR A 519 -20.43 -37.14 4.93
CA TYR A 519 -19.77 -36.99 3.63
C TYR A 519 -19.15 -38.30 3.15
N ALA A 520 -18.91 -38.40 1.85
CA ALA A 520 -18.20 -39.50 1.22
C ALA A 520 -17.27 -38.97 0.14
N THR A 521 -16.06 -39.53 0.08
CA THR A 521 -15.07 -39.22 -0.95
C THR A 521 -14.95 -40.33 -1.98
N GLN A 522 -14.73 -39.95 -3.23
CA GLN A 522 -14.37 -40.86 -4.30
C GLN A 522 -13.32 -40.21 -5.20
N LYS A 523 -12.24 -40.92 -5.47
CA LYS A 523 -11.35 -40.60 -6.60
C LYS A 523 -12.12 -40.84 -7.90
N THR A 524 -12.40 -39.80 -8.67
CA THR A 524 -13.18 -39.88 -9.92
C THR A 524 -12.29 -40.13 -11.13
N SER A 525 -11.10 -39.53 -11.13
CA SER A 525 -10.11 -39.64 -12.20
C SER A 525 -8.68 -39.57 -11.66
N SER A 526 -7.72 -39.94 -12.50
CA SER A 526 -6.31 -39.57 -12.39
C SER A 526 -5.63 -39.70 -13.74
N ASP A 527 -4.63 -38.86 -13.92
CA ASP A 527 -3.66 -38.89 -15.00
C ASP A 527 -2.26 -39.16 -14.40
N ASP A 528 -1.21 -38.94 -15.19
CA ASP A 528 0.17 -39.11 -14.75
C ASP A 528 0.61 -37.99 -13.77
N ASP A 529 -0.08 -36.85 -13.78
CA ASP A 529 0.29 -35.64 -13.04
C ASP A 529 -0.43 -35.55 -11.66
N GLY A 530 -1.62 -36.12 -11.52
CA GLY A 530 -2.38 -36.05 -10.26
C GLY A 530 -3.66 -36.89 -10.20
N SER A 531 -4.51 -36.55 -9.23
CA SER A 531 -5.75 -37.27 -8.93
C SER A 531 -6.89 -36.32 -8.57
N THR A 532 -8.07 -36.53 -9.17
CA THR A 532 -9.27 -35.77 -8.85
C THR A 532 -10.16 -36.51 -7.86
N TYR A 533 -10.61 -35.79 -6.84
CA TYR A 533 -11.45 -36.31 -5.77
C TYR A 533 -12.78 -35.55 -5.71
N ALA A 534 -13.88 -36.28 -5.85
CA ALA A 534 -15.21 -35.80 -5.52
C ALA A 534 -15.51 -36.00 -4.04
N VAL A 535 -16.10 -34.99 -3.42
CA VAL A 535 -16.60 -35.00 -2.04
C VAL A 535 -18.10 -34.74 -2.06
N ALA A 536 -18.91 -35.75 -1.72
CA ALA A 536 -20.37 -35.69 -1.78
C ALA A 536 -21.00 -35.64 -0.38
N PHE A 537 -21.95 -34.72 -0.20
CA PHE A 537 -22.64 -34.45 1.06
C PHE A 537 -24.04 -35.07 1.10
N TYR A 538 -24.37 -35.74 2.21
CA TYR A 538 -25.66 -36.38 2.41
C TYR A 538 -26.15 -36.23 3.86
N THR A 539 -27.43 -35.92 4.03
CA THR A 539 -28.10 -35.96 5.33
C THR A 539 -28.61 -37.39 5.59
N GLN A 540 -28.53 -37.88 6.84
CA GLN A 540 -28.77 -39.31 7.09
C GLN A 540 -30.23 -39.75 6.81
N ASN A 541 -30.43 -40.46 5.69
CA ASN A 541 -30.70 -41.89 5.78
C ASN A 541 -30.35 -42.66 4.48
N GLY A 542 -29.14 -43.23 4.48
CA GLY A 542 -28.61 -44.05 3.40
C GLY A 542 -27.10 -43.92 3.30
N LYS A 543 -26.40 -45.03 3.04
CA LYS A 543 -25.11 -44.90 2.33
C LYS A 543 -25.40 -44.21 1.00
N PRO A 544 -24.47 -43.41 0.45
CA PRO A 544 -24.54 -43.05 -0.96
C PRO A 544 -24.83 -44.30 -1.77
N GLY A 545 -25.74 -44.19 -2.73
CA GLY A 545 -25.68 -45.08 -3.88
C GLY A 545 -24.29 -44.96 -4.52
N PRO A 546 -23.82 -45.94 -5.30
CA PRO A 546 -22.64 -45.71 -6.12
C PRO A 546 -22.87 -44.39 -6.88
N LEU A 547 -21.89 -43.48 -6.79
CA LEU A 547 -21.85 -42.29 -7.62
C LEU A 547 -22.03 -42.75 -9.09
N PRO A 548 -22.78 -41.98 -9.93
CA PRO A 548 -23.11 -42.42 -11.27
C PRO A 548 -21.88 -42.94 -12.00
N ASP A 549 -21.95 -44.17 -12.48
CA ASP A 549 -20.85 -44.81 -13.18
C ASP A 549 -20.56 -44.00 -14.46
N ASN A 550 -19.38 -43.37 -14.54
CA ASN A 550 -18.89 -42.76 -15.78
C ASN A 550 -18.58 -43.82 -16.86
N GLY A 551 -18.80 -45.12 -16.56
CA GLY A 551 -19.00 -46.20 -17.52
C GLY A 551 -20.18 -45.97 -18.48
N GLY A 552 -19.97 -45.08 -19.46
CA GLY A 552 -20.97 -44.64 -20.43
C GLY A 552 -20.41 -44.45 -21.85
N ASN A 553 -19.75 -45.48 -22.40
CA ASN A 553 -19.14 -45.53 -23.74
C ASN A 553 -18.01 -44.52 -24.02
N THR A 554 -16.76 -44.97 -23.83
CA THR A 554 -15.78 -44.79 -24.92
C THR A 554 -16.28 -45.54 -26.16
N PRO A 555 -16.29 -44.93 -27.36
CA PRO A 555 -16.36 -45.70 -28.59
C PRO A 555 -15.10 -46.56 -28.72
N ASP A 556 -15.31 -47.86 -28.88
CA ASP A 556 -14.31 -48.90 -29.18
C ASP A 556 -13.31 -48.46 -30.27
N ASP A 557 -12.10 -48.06 -29.85
CA ASP A 557 -10.94 -47.84 -30.71
C ASP A 557 -10.08 -49.11 -30.79
N GLY A 558 -10.70 -50.19 -31.28
CA GLY A 558 -10.07 -51.50 -31.47
C GLY A 558 -8.67 -51.39 -32.11
N GLY A 559 -7.65 -51.64 -31.30
CA GLY A 559 -6.24 -51.46 -31.68
C GLY A 559 -5.67 -52.60 -32.55
N ASP A 560 -4.67 -52.22 -33.35
CA ASP A 560 -3.58 -52.99 -33.98
C ASP A 560 -3.26 -52.32 -35.34
N THR A 561 -2.03 -52.05 -35.79
CA THR A 561 -0.65 -52.14 -35.25
C THR A 561 0.27 -51.17 -36.08
N PRO A 562 1.55 -50.92 -35.72
CA PRO A 562 2.36 -49.80 -36.26
C PRO A 562 3.16 -50.10 -37.55
N ASP A 563 3.90 -49.06 -38.02
CA ASP A 563 4.82 -48.98 -39.19
C ASP A 563 4.10 -48.74 -40.56
N ASP A 564 4.61 -48.00 -41.55
CA ASP A 564 5.88 -47.28 -41.74
C ASP A 564 5.69 -45.98 -42.60
N GLY A 565 6.80 -45.31 -42.96
CA GLY A 565 6.88 -44.57 -44.25
C GLY A 565 6.37 -43.13 -44.30
N GLY A 566 7.28 -42.15 -44.15
CA GLY A 566 6.95 -40.73 -44.29
C GLY A 566 6.74 -40.22 -45.73
N ASP A 567 6.37 -38.95 -45.84
CA ASP A 567 6.99 -38.06 -46.83
C ASP A 567 6.88 -36.56 -46.44
N THR A 568 7.82 -35.77 -46.94
CA THR A 568 8.03 -34.33 -46.64
C THR A 568 6.96 -33.37 -47.21
N PRO A 569 6.84 -32.13 -46.69
CA PRO A 569 5.73 -31.23 -46.98
C PRO A 569 5.87 -30.48 -48.32
N PRO A 570 4.75 -29.98 -48.90
CA PRO A 570 4.79 -28.90 -49.86
C PRO A 570 4.81 -27.54 -49.16
N SER A 571 5.75 -26.68 -49.54
CA SER A 571 5.68 -25.25 -49.26
C SER A 571 4.65 -24.56 -50.16
N SER A 572 4.13 -23.42 -49.72
CA SER A 572 3.87 -22.30 -50.64
C SER A 572 3.91 -20.96 -49.90
N ASP A 573 4.88 -20.13 -50.30
CA ASP A 573 4.88 -18.69 -50.01
C ASP A 573 3.56 -18.03 -50.45
N ASN A 574 3.16 -16.97 -49.73
CA ASN A 574 2.84 -15.70 -50.38
C ASN A 574 2.84 -14.52 -49.38
N VAL A 575 3.95 -13.80 -49.36
CA VAL A 575 4.02 -12.34 -49.63
C VAL A 575 2.92 -11.45 -49.02
N VAL A 576 3.23 -10.85 -47.87
CA VAL A 576 3.44 -9.38 -47.69
C VAL A 576 2.45 -8.41 -48.37
N ASN A 577 1.73 -7.59 -47.59
CA ASN A 577 1.92 -6.12 -47.55
C ASN A 577 1.08 -5.39 -46.45
N ASP A 578 1.67 -4.33 -45.88
CA ASP A 578 1.13 -3.08 -45.28
C ASP A 578 -0.28 -3.07 -44.62
N ILE A 579 -0.46 -2.55 -43.40
CA ILE A 579 -0.09 -1.21 -42.89
C ILE A 579 0.53 -1.28 -41.49
#